data_AF-A0A2V8IJ07-F1
#
_entry.id   AF-A0A2V8IJ07-F1
#
_cell.length_a   1.000
_cell.length_b   1.000
_cell.length_c   1.000
_cell.angle_alpha   90.00
_cell.angle_beta   90.00
_cell.angle_gamma   90.00
#
_symmetry.space_group_name_H-M   'P 1'
#
loop_
_entity.id
_entity.type
_entity.pdbx_description
1 polymer ?
#
loop_
_entity_poly.entity_id
_entity_poly.type
_entity_poly.pdbx_seq_one_letter_code
_entity_poly.pdbx_strand_id
1 'polypeptide(L)'
;MQAPRLLAILPLVLLASPGVPPPSVEAIRLNQVGFYPDAPKIACVVVETGATFYVLTADLRDTAFTGLLGPRRVTARSTDTTRAADFSALRTPGQYVVVVPGLGVSYPFAIRPRVHEELVRAALKAFYFQRASLALEPRYADRWSRAAGHPDTQVLVHPSAASAGRPPGTVISSPGGWYDAGDYNKYIVNSGITVATLLSLYEDFPEYVRAPHVDIPESGDAVPDLVHEALWNLRWMLTMQDPSDGGVYHKLTEPRFEGFVGPAEARSPRYVVQKSTAAALDFAAVMAQGARVLRPFEGMPGLPDSALTAAIRAWNWARRHPDVFYDQVRL
;
A
#
# COMPACT_ATOMS: atom_id res chain seq x y z
N MET A 1 37.02 -20.22 75.54
CA MET A 1 35.62 -20.40 75.08
C MET A 1 35.32 -19.31 74.06
N GLN A 2 35.34 -19.65 72.78
CA GLN A 2 35.02 -18.74 71.67
C GLN A 2 33.53 -18.89 71.32
N ALA A 3 32.80 -17.79 71.26
CA ALA A 3 31.39 -17.75 70.86
C ALA A 3 31.26 -17.84 69.33
N PRO A 4 30.21 -18.49 68.79
CA PRO A 4 30.02 -18.62 67.35
C PRO A 4 29.46 -17.31 66.76
N ARG A 5 30.00 -16.89 65.61
CA ARG A 5 29.44 -15.80 64.80
C ARG A 5 28.32 -16.35 63.92
N LEU A 6 27.08 -15.94 64.15
CA LEU A 6 25.98 -16.14 63.21
C LEU A 6 26.20 -15.25 61.97
N LEU A 7 26.27 -15.87 60.79
CA LEU A 7 26.15 -15.20 59.51
C LEU A 7 24.66 -14.88 59.28
N ALA A 8 24.30 -13.60 59.29
CA ALA A 8 22.97 -13.15 58.86
C ALA A 8 22.93 -13.12 57.32
N ILE A 9 22.07 -13.94 56.72
CA ILE A 9 21.72 -13.86 55.29
C ILE A 9 20.67 -12.76 55.16
N LEU A 10 21.05 -11.62 54.57
CA LEU A 10 20.10 -10.56 54.21
C LEU A 10 19.40 -10.95 52.89
N PRO A 11 18.06 -10.97 52.82
CA PRO A 11 17.35 -11.09 51.56
C PRO A 11 17.47 -9.76 50.79
N LEU A 12 17.98 -9.83 49.57
CA LEU A 12 18.03 -8.68 48.66
C LEU A 12 16.61 -8.42 48.13
N VAL A 13 15.85 -7.58 48.82
CA VAL A 13 14.59 -7.04 48.30
C VAL A 13 14.93 -5.97 47.28
N LEU A 14 14.84 -6.29 45.98
CA LEU A 14 14.83 -5.27 44.94
C LEU A 14 13.52 -4.49 45.04
N LEU A 15 13.61 -3.29 45.62
CA LEU A 15 12.57 -2.26 45.49
C LEU A 15 12.48 -1.86 44.02
N ALA A 16 11.48 -2.37 43.31
CA ALA A 16 11.12 -1.86 42.00
C ALA A 16 10.51 -0.46 42.18
N SER A 17 11.31 0.58 41.99
CA SER A 17 10.77 1.89 41.66
C SER A 17 9.94 1.74 40.38
N PRO A 18 8.78 2.43 40.23
CA PRO A 18 8.07 2.50 38.96
C PRO A 18 8.92 3.38 38.02
N GLY A 19 10.00 2.79 37.50
CA GLY A 19 10.90 3.42 36.56
C GLY A 19 10.19 3.59 35.24
N VAL A 20 10.43 4.72 34.58
CA VAL A 20 10.14 4.89 33.16
C VAL A 20 10.78 3.70 32.43
N PRO A 21 10.03 2.97 31.58
CA PRO A 21 10.59 1.87 30.81
C PRO A 21 11.83 2.35 30.05
N PRO A 22 12.93 1.58 30.01
CA PRO A 22 14.09 1.95 29.21
C PRO A 22 13.67 2.21 27.77
N PRO A 23 14.28 3.20 27.09
CA PRO A 23 13.94 3.51 25.71
C PRO A 23 14.19 2.29 24.81
N SER A 24 13.31 2.10 23.83
CA SER A 24 13.45 1.04 22.83
C SER A 24 14.74 1.22 22.02
N VAL A 25 15.36 0.11 21.61
CA VAL A 25 16.60 0.09 20.83
C VAL A 25 16.37 -0.39 19.40
N GLU A 26 17.03 0.25 18.44
CA GLU A 26 16.98 -0.09 17.01
C GLU A 26 17.67 -1.42 16.65
N ALA A 27 18.45 -1.97 17.59
CA ALA A 27 19.15 -3.23 17.41
C ALA A 27 18.22 -4.46 17.49
N ILE A 28 16.96 -4.30 17.95
CA ILE A 28 15.97 -5.39 18.00
C ILE A 28 14.83 -5.06 17.04
N ARG A 29 14.91 -5.60 15.82
CA ARG A 29 14.03 -5.25 14.70
C ARG A 29 12.95 -6.32 14.50
N LEU A 30 11.69 -5.92 14.49
CA LEU A 30 10.54 -6.82 14.37
C LEU A 30 9.37 -6.12 13.67
N ASN A 31 8.29 -6.86 13.39
CA ASN A 31 7.05 -6.26 12.90
C ASN A 31 6.41 -5.43 14.02
N GLN A 32 6.50 -4.10 13.93
CA GLN A 32 6.00 -3.17 14.94
C GLN A 32 4.47 -3.13 15.05
N VAL A 33 3.74 -3.61 14.03
CA VAL A 33 2.28 -3.80 14.14
C VAL A 33 1.98 -5.05 14.97
N GLY A 34 2.71 -6.13 14.69
CA GLY A 34 2.67 -7.36 15.46
C GLY A 34 2.47 -8.62 14.65
N PHE A 35 2.04 -9.68 15.33
CA PHE A 35 2.02 -11.05 14.82
C PHE A 35 0.68 -11.76 15.07
N TYR A 36 0.32 -12.67 14.17
CA TYR A 36 -0.83 -13.56 14.39
C TYR A 36 -0.48 -14.69 15.38
N PRO A 37 -1.44 -15.13 16.22
CA PRO A 37 -1.21 -16.18 17.23
C PRO A 37 -0.56 -17.45 16.68
N ASP A 38 -0.99 -17.92 15.51
CA ASP A 38 -0.52 -19.17 14.92
C ASP A 38 0.51 -18.99 13.79
N ALA A 39 0.96 -17.77 13.53
CA ALA A 39 1.99 -17.48 12.52
C ALA A 39 3.41 -17.45 13.11
N PRO A 40 4.45 -17.56 12.27
CA PRO A 40 5.83 -17.32 12.67
C PRO A 40 6.02 -15.92 13.27
N LYS A 41 6.84 -15.82 14.31
CA LYS A 41 7.14 -14.59 15.04
C LYS A 41 8.63 -14.51 15.31
N ILE A 42 9.28 -13.58 14.63
CA ILE A 42 10.74 -13.47 14.65
C ILE A 42 11.12 -12.00 14.84
N ALA A 43 12.03 -11.75 15.78
CA ALA A 43 12.80 -10.51 15.82
C ALA A 43 14.22 -10.77 15.29
N CYS A 44 14.73 -9.84 14.48
CA CYS A 44 16.10 -9.81 14.01
C CYS A 44 16.93 -8.95 14.96
N VAL A 45 17.82 -9.59 15.71
CA VAL A 45 18.64 -8.94 16.74
C VAL A 45 20.04 -8.70 16.19
N VAL A 46 20.46 -7.43 16.12
CA VAL A 46 21.80 -7.02 15.71
C VAL A 46 22.74 -7.16 16.91
N VAL A 47 23.44 -8.29 17.00
CA VAL A 47 24.31 -8.60 18.12
C VAL A 47 25.36 -9.67 17.75
N GLU A 48 26.59 -9.51 18.26
CA GLU A 48 27.66 -10.50 18.11
C GLU A 48 27.57 -11.60 19.17
N THR A 49 27.35 -11.23 20.43
CA THR A 49 27.39 -12.11 21.61
C THR A 49 26.09 -12.10 22.41
N GLY A 50 25.92 -13.06 23.32
CA GLY A 50 24.70 -13.23 24.11
C GLY A 50 23.84 -14.38 23.59
N ALA A 51 23.16 -15.09 24.47
CA ALA A 51 22.48 -16.33 24.09
C ALA A 51 20.97 -16.25 24.29
N THR A 52 20.49 -15.54 25.31
CA THR A 52 19.10 -15.58 25.75
C THR A 52 18.37 -14.31 25.34
N PHE A 53 17.10 -14.46 24.98
CA PHE A 53 16.16 -13.36 24.88
C PHE A 53 14.88 -13.71 25.65
N TYR A 54 14.12 -12.69 25.99
CA TYR A 54 12.84 -12.81 26.66
C TYR A 54 11.77 -12.06 25.87
N VAL A 55 10.53 -12.53 25.96
CA VAL A 55 9.36 -11.73 25.57
C VAL A 55 8.61 -11.42 26.85
N LEU A 56 8.52 -10.13 27.18
CA LEU A 56 7.82 -9.65 28.35
C LEU A 56 6.52 -8.95 27.95
N THR A 57 5.57 -8.85 28.87
CA THR A 57 4.47 -7.89 28.76
C THR A 57 5.01 -6.48 28.54
N ALA A 58 4.26 -5.62 27.84
CA ALA A 58 4.71 -4.29 27.47
C ALA A 58 5.06 -3.38 28.67
N ASP A 59 4.54 -3.68 29.87
CA ASP A 59 4.86 -3.01 31.13
C ASP A 59 6.10 -3.58 31.84
N LEU A 60 6.79 -4.55 31.20
CA LEU A 60 7.99 -5.24 31.69
C LEU A 60 7.81 -6.03 32.99
N ARG A 61 6.57 -6.38 33.38
CA ARG A 61 6.31 -7.08 34.64
C ARG A 61 6.41 -8.59 34.52
N ASP A 62 5.84 -9.15 33.46
CA ASP A 62 5.71 -10.60 33.32
C ASP A 62 6.50 -11.12 32.12
N THR A 63 7.26 -12.19 32.33
CA THR A 63 7.93 -12.90 31.24
C THR A 63 6.96 -13.91 30.63
N ALA A 64 6.54 -13.66 29.39
CA ALA A 64 5.63 -14.51 28.63
C ALA A 64 6.37 -15.61 27.84
N PHE A 65 7.63 -15.38 27.47
CA PHE A 65 8.45 -16.35 26.76
C PHE A 65 9.93 -16.18 27.08
N THR A 66 10.68 -17.27 27.07
CA THR A 66 12.16 -17.28 27.15
C THR A 66 12.69 -18.15 26.03
N GLY A 67 13.69 -17.67 25.30
CA GLY A 67 14.28 -18.40 24.20
C GLY A 67 15.76 -18.13 24.03
N LEU A 68 16.40 -18.94 23.19
CA LEU A 68 17.78 -18.72 22.76
C LEU A 68 17.81 -18.04 21.39
N LEU A 69 18.70 -17.06 21.24
CA LEU A 69 19.02 -16.47 19.95
C LEU A 69 19.58 -17.54 19.02
N GLY A 70 19.02 -17.62 17.83
CA GLY A 70 19.47 -18.50 16.76
C GLY A 70 20.92 -18.25 16.33
N PRO A 71 21.43 -19.04 15.38
CA PRO A 71 22.81 -18.92 14.91
C PRO A 71 23.08 -17.54 14.30
N ARG A 72 24.36 -17.16 14.33
CA ARG A 72 24.89 -15.95 13.69
C ARG A 72 24.56 -15.96 12.18
N ARG A 73 24.05 -14.85 11.68
CA ARG A 73 23.77 -14.61 10.26
C ARG A 73 24.42 -13.31 9.80
N VAL A 74 25.02 -13.36 8.62
CA VAL A 74 25.57 -12.21 7.90
C VAL A 74 25.05 -12.26 6.47
N THR A 75 24.87 -11.11 5.83
CA THR A 75 24.38 -11.04 4.44
C THR A 75 25.26 -10.11 3.63
N ALA A 76 25.33 -10.30 2.31
CA ALA A 76 26.01 -9.36 1.43
C ALA A 76 25.28 -7.99 1.31
N ARG A 77 24.09 -7.86 1.89
CA ARG A 77 23.21 -6.68 1.76
C ARG A 77 23.28 -5.73 2.97
N SER A 78 23.97 -6.12 4.04
CA SER A 78 24.14 -5.32 5.25
C SER A 78 25.45 -5.69 5.96
N THR A 79 26.08 -4.71 6.61
CA THR A 79 27.24 -4.92 7.48
C THR A 79 26.85 -5.49 8.85
N ASP A 80 25.55 -5.54 9.17
CA ASP A 80 25.06 -6.04 10.45
C ASP A 80 25.24 -7.56 10.57
N THR A 81 25.82 -8.00 11.69
CA THR A 81 25.68 -9.37 12.17
C THR A 81 24.36 -9.50 12.91
N THR A 82 23.52 -10.47 12.54
CA THR A 82 22.20 -10.66 13.15
C THR A 82 21.98 -12.07 13.68
N ARG A 83 21.07 -12.19 14.65
CA ARG A 83 20.59 -13.46 15.21
C ARG A 83 19.08 -13.40 15.36
N ALA A 84 18.40 -14.50 15.04
CA ALA A 84 16.95 -14.56 15.12
C ALA A 84 16.50 -14.88 16.55
N ALA A 85 15.58 -14.08 17.09
CA ALA A 85 14.80 -14.43 18.27
C ALA A 85 13.45 -14.96 17.78
N ASP A 86 13.28 -16.29 17.78
CA ASP A 86 12.03 -16.94 17.37
C ASP A 86 11.17 -17.24 18.59
N PHE A 87 10.03 -16.56 18.67
CA PHE A 87 9.03 -16.73 19.73
C PHE A 87 7.69 -17.20 19.16
N SER A 88 7.72 -17.95 18.05
CA SER A 88 6.53 -18.45 17.37
C SER A 88 5.64 -19.31 18.28
N ALA A 89 6.23 -19.97 19.28
CA ALA A 89 5.50 -20.76 20.27
C ALA A 89 4.65 -19.92 21.24
N LEU A 90 4.93 -18.62 21.40
CA LEU A 90 4.05 -17.71 22.14
C LEU A 90 2.83 -17.40 21.28
N ARG A 91 1.66 -17.93 21.68
CA ARG A 91 0.38 -17.73 20.96
C ARG A 91 -0.61 -16.86 21.71
N THR A 92 -0.39 -16.65 23.01
CA THR A 92 -1.29 -15.89 23.86
C THR A 92 -1.43 -14.46 23.33
N PRO A 93 -2.66 -13.98 23.08
CA PRO A 93 -2.86 -12.61 22.68
C PRO A 93 -2.43 -11.61 23.77
N GLY A 94 -1.81 -10.51 23.38
CA GLY A 94 -1.32 -9.50 24.32
C GLY A 94 -0.44 -8.44 23.67
N GLN A 95 0.05 -7.51 24.50
CA GLN A 95 1.04 -6.50 24.14
C GLN A 95 2.38 -6.87 24.75
N TYR A 96 3.42 -6.92 23.93
CA TYR A 96 4.70 -7.49 24.30
C TYR A 96 5.86 -6.63 23.82
N VAL A 97 7.03 -6.90 24.41
CA VAL A 97 8.33 -6.43 23.96
C VAL A 97 9.34 -7.58 23.99
N VAL A 98 10.33 -7.54 23.10
CA VAL A 98 11.49 -8.43 23.16
C VAL A 98 12.58 -7.75 23.98
N VAL A 99 13.17 -8.48 24.94
CA VAL A 99 14.25 -8.03 25.79
C VAL A 99 15.47 -8.92 25.58
N VAL A 100 16.62 -8.29 25.31
CA VAL A 100 17.91 -8.98 25.21
C VAL A 100 18.85 -8.39 26.25
N PRO A 101 19.28 -9.16 27.27
CA PRO A 101 20.18 -8.67 28.31
C PRO A 101 21.46 -8.07 27.73
N GLY A 102 21.86 -6.91 28.26
CA GLY A 102 23.04 -6.17 27.79
C GLY A 102 22.83 -5.42 26.46
N LEU A 103 21.70 -5.60 25.78
CA LEU A 103 21.38 -4.89 24.54
C LEU A 103 20.24 -3.89 24.71
N GLY A 104 19.10 -4.31 25.25
CA GLY A 104 17.94 -3.44 25.47
C GLY A 104 16.59 -4.08 25.19
N VAL A 105 15.60 -3.24 24.91
CA VAL A 105 14.18 -3.59 24.73
C VAL A 105 13.72 -3.17 23.33
N SER A 106 12.89 -3.97 22.67
CA SER A 106 12.31 -3.61 21.36
C SER A 106 11.24 -2.52 21.48
N TYR A 107 10.74 -2.04 20.33
CA TYR A 107 9.43 -1.40 20.28
C TYR A 107 8.32 -2.39 20.67
N PRO A 108 7.21 -1.92 21.26
CA PRO A 108 6.08 -2.76 21.61
C PRO A 108 5.39 -3.31 20.34
N PHE A 109 4.81 -4.50 20.46
CA PHE A 109 4.04 -5.13 19.39
C PHE A 109 2.90 -5.97 19.96
N ALA A 110 1.87 -6.20 19.14
CA ALA A 110 0.74 -7.03 19.51
C ALA A 110 0.93 -8.49 19.04
N ILE A 111 0.45 -9.45 19.83
CA ILE A 111 0.04 -10.77 19.31
C ILE A 111 -1.48 -10.80 19.40
N ARG A 112 -2.18 -10.92 18.27
CA ARG A 112 -3.65 -11.02 18.26
C ARG A 112 -4.19 -11.51 16.93
N PRO A 113 -5.41 -12.09 16.90
CA PRO A 113 -6.13 -12.29 15.64
C PRO A 113 -6.29 -10.95 14.89
N ARG A 114 -6.26 -11.00 13.55
CA ARG A 114 -6.46 -9.84 12.67
C ARG A 114 -5.52 -8.66 12.99
N VAL A 115 -4.27 -8.95 13.36
CA VAL A 115 -3.29 -7.92 13.76
C VAL A 115 -2.99 -6.90 12.65
N HIS A 116 -3.06 -7.31 11.37
CA HIS A 116 -2.84 -6.43 10.21
C HIS A 116 -4.12 -5.83 9.62
N GLU A 117 -5.29 -6.00 10.26
CA GLU A 117 -6.55 -5.48 9.71
C GLU A 117 -6.53 -3.95 9.54
N GLU A 118 -6.04 -3.22 10.54
CA GLU A 118 -5.89 -1.75 10.47
C GLU A 118 -4.86 -1.32 9.42
N LEU A 119 -3.80 -2.12 9.23
CA LEU A 119 -2.81 -1.86 8.17
C LEU A 119 -3.47 -1.98 6.80
N VAL A 120 -4.30 -3.00 6.59
CA VAL A 120 -5.03 -3.20 5.32
C VAL A 120 -6.06 -2.09 5.11
N ARG A 121 -6.81 -1.69 6.15
CA ARG A 121 -7.73 -0.55 6.06
C ARG A 121 -7.00 0.74 5.70
N ALA A 122 -5.87 1.03 6.35
CA ALA A 122 -5.05 2.20 6.05
C ALA A 122 -4.48 2.17 4.62
N ALA A 123 -3.98 1.01 4.18
CA ALA A 123 -3.45 0.83 2.82
C ALA A 123 -4.54 1.02 1.76
N LEU A 124 -5.74 0.49 1.98
CA LEU A 124 -6.87 0.70 1.07
C LEU A 124 -7.35 2.16 1.09
N LYS A 125 -7.41 2.78 2.27
CA LYS A 125 -7.76 4.20 2.43
C LYS A 125 -6.78 5.14 1.71
N ALA A 126 -5.52 4.73 1.54
CA ALA A 126 -4.54 5.53 0.81
C ALA A 126 -4.94 5.80 -0.66
N PHE A 127 -5.66 4.86 -1.31
CA PHE A 127 -6.20 5.09 -2.66
C PHE A 127 -7.19 6.25 -2.71
N TYR A 128 -8.08 6.36 -1.71
CA TYR A 128 -8.99 7.50 -1.59
C TYR A 128 -8.24 8.82 -1.48
N PHE A 129 -7.17 8.88 -0.67
CA PHE A 129 -6.35 10.08 -0.54
C PHE A 129 -5.65 10.49 -1.84
N GLN A 130 -5.33 9.51 -2.69
CA GLN A 130 -4.73 9.72 -4.00
C GLN A 130 -5.74 10.03 -5.12
N ARG A 131 -7.06 10.04 -4.88
CA ARG A 131 -8.06 10.33 -5.95
C ARG A 131 -7.85 11.71 -6.57
N ALA A 132 -7.59 11.75 -7.88
CA ALA A 132 -7.52 12.96 -8.68
C ALA A 132 -8.92 13.47 -9.05
N SER A 133 -9.06 14.74 -9.46
CA SER A 133 -10.32 15.34 -9.92
C SER A 133 -11.45 15.41 -8.89
N LEU A 134 -11.17 15.12 -7.61
CA LEU A 134 -12.14 15.07 -6.53
C LEU A 134 -11.65 15.89 -5.33
N ALA A 135 -12.57 16.63 -4.70
CA ALA A 135 -12.34 17.23 -3.39
C ALA A 135 -12.47 16.14 -2.33
N LEU A 136 -11.50 16.07 -1.42
CA LEU A 136 -11.58 15.13 -0.31
C LEU A 136 -12.31 15.81 0.84
N GLU A 137 -13.57 15.43 1.05
CA GLU A 137 -14.41 16.01 2.08
C GLU A 137 -13.88 15.68 3.49
N PRO A 138 -13.97 16.61 4.46
CA PRO A 138 -13.56 16.36 5.85
C PRO A 138 -14.17 15.09 6.46
N ARG A 139 -15.42 14.75 6.13
CA ARG A 139 -16.09 13.55 6.66
C ARG A 139 -15.36 12.24 6.34
N TYR A 140 -14.59 12.19 5.25
CA TYR A 140 -13.89 11.00 4.80
C TYR A 140 -12.37 11.14 4.89
N ALA A 141 -11.87 12.34 5.16
CA ALA A 141 -10.46 12.65 5.05
C ALA A 141 -9.87 13.37 6.26
N ASP A 142 -10.68 13.76 7.25
CA ASP A 142 -10.26 14.48 8.45
C ASP A 142 -9.28 15.62 8.12
N ARG A 143 -8.09 15.59 8.74
CA ARG A 143 -6.99 16.53 8.54
C ARG A 143 -6.33 16.47 7.15
N TRP A 144 -6.61 15.43 6.37
CA TRP A 144 -6.13 15.25 5.00
C TRP A 144 -7.16 15.69 3.96
N SER A 145 -8.25 16.33 4.39
CA SER A 145 -9.20 16.98 3.48
C SER A 145 -8.52 18.04 2.62
N ARG A 146 -8.96 18.14 1.37
CA ARG A 146 -8.40 19.08 0.39
C ARG A 146 -9.40 19.43 -0.69
N ALA A 147 -9.25 20.62 -1.27
CA ALA A 147 -10.00 21.02 -2.46
C ALA A 147 -9.70 20.09 -3.65
N ALA A 148 -10.61 20.08 -4.64
CA ALA A 148 -10.40 19.36 -5.88
C ALA A 148 -9.22 19.96 -6.65
N GLY A 149 -8.31 19.09 -7.09
CA GLY A 149 -7.25 19.42 -8.03
C GLY A 149 -7.47 18.67 -9.34
N HIS A 150 -6.97 19.21 -10.44
CA HIS A 150 -6.99 18.56 -11.74
C HIS A 150 -8.36 17.96 -12.12
N PRO A 151 -9.38 18.79 -12.40
CA PRO A 151 -10.65 18.28 -12.90
C PRO A 151 -10.48 17.50 -14.22
N ASP A 152 -9.37 17.73 -14.94
CA ASP A 152 -8.99 17.04 -16.18
C ASP A 152 -10.09 17.08 -17.26
N THR A 153 -10.86 18.17 -17.29
CA THR A 153 -11.87 18.46 -18.32
C THR A 153 -11.28 19.20 -19.53
N GLN A 154 -10.02 19.66 -19.43
CA GLN A 154 -9.29 20.40 -20.47
C GLN A 154 -7.89 19.82 -20.69
N VAL A 155 -7.82 18.52 -20.98
CA VAL A 155 -6.55 17.82 -21.22
C VAL A 155 -6.19 17.92 -22.70
N LEU A 156 -4.95 18.28 -23.01
CA LEU A 156 -4.49 18.49 -24.37
C LEU A 156 -3.88 17.21 -24.95
N VAL A 157 -4.11 16.95 -26.24
CA VAL A 157 -3.38 15.91 -26.96
C VAL A 157 -2.00 16.44 -27.32
N HIS A 158 -0.95 15.84 -26.76
CA HIS A 158 0.43 16.17 -27.10
C HIS A 158 0.75 15.80 -28.56
N PRO A 159 1.67 16.49 -29.27
CA PRO A 159 2.10 16.07 -30.61
C PRO A 159 2.49 14.60 -30.73
N SER A 160 3.10 14.01 -29.70
CA SER A 160 3.45 12.58 -29.68
C SER A 160 2.26 11.62 -29.58
N ALA A 161 1.08 12.12 -29.21
CA ALA A 161 -0.17 11.36 -29.09
C ALA A 161 -1.17 11.64 -30.23
N ALA A 162 -0.80 12.50 -31.18
CA ALA A 162 -1.71 12.94 -32.22
C ALA A 162 -2.14 11.79 -33.14
N SER A 163 -3.40 11.85 -33.57
CA SER A 163 -3.98 10.98 -34.60
C SER A 163 -4.79 11.82 -35.58
N ALA A 164 -5.23 11.24 -36.69
CA ALA A 164 -6.05 11.97 -37.67
C ALA A 164 -7.35 12.53 -37.05
N GLY A 165 -7.94 11.82 -36.09
CA GLY A 165 -9.15 12.26 -35.37
C GLY A 165 -8.87 13.15 -34.15
N ARG A 166 -7.61 13.26 -33.72
CA ARG A 166 -7.18 14.05 -32.56
C ARG A 166 -5.82 14.69 -32.87
N PRO A 167 -5.78 15.77 -33.67
CA PRO A 167 -4.54 16.50 -33.92
C PRO A 167 -3.96 17.12 -32.64
N PRO A 168 -2.69 17.57 -32.65
CA PRO A 168 -2.07 18.20 -31.48
C PRO A 168 -2.90 19.38 -30.95
N GLY A 169 -3.01 19.50 -29.63
CA GLY A 169 -3.80 20.54 -28.98
C GLY A 169 -5.31 20.26 -28.94
N THR A 170 -5.78 19.13 -29.47
CA THR A 170 -7.18 18.69 -29.26
C THR A 170 -7.46 18.60 -27.76
N VAL A 171 -8.55 19.22 -27.32
CA VAL A 171 -8.98 19.17 -25.92
C VAL A 171 -9.86 17.94 -25.70
N ILE A 172 -9.52 17.14 -24.69
CA ILE A 172 -10.27 15.97 -24.24
C ILE A 172 -10.56 16.05 -22.74
N SER A 173 -11.51 15.24 -22.29
CA SER A 173 -11.86 15.07 -20.87
C SER A 173 -11.40 13.71 -20.38
N SER A 174 -10.66 13.68 -19.26
CA SER A 174 -10.11 12.47 -18.63
C SER A 174 -10.07 12.57 -17.09
N PRO A 175 -11.22 12.85 -16.42
CA PRO A 175 -11.32 13.00 -14.98
C PRO A 175 -11.11 11.68 -14.21
N GLY A 176 -10.85 11.81 -12.92
CA GLY A 176 -10.76 10.71 -11.96
C GLY A 176 -9.39 10.04 -11.96
N GLY A 177 -9.35 8.80 -11.47
CA GLY A 177 -8.12 8.04 -11.30
C GLY A 177 -7.33 8.48 -10.07
N TRP A 178 -6.16 7.89 -9.91
CA TRP A 178 -5.27 8.22 -8.80
C TRP A 178 -4.03 8.98 -9.28
N TYR A 179 -3.58 9.93 -8.46
CA TYR A 179 -2.20 10.40 -8.52
C TYR A 179 -1.26 9.23 -8.22
N ASP A 180 -0.27 9.04 -9.09
CA ASP A 180 0.55 7.82 -9.14
C ASP A 180 1.50 7.69 -7.95
N ALA A 181 2.06 8.82 -7.53
CA ALA A 181 3.02 8.85 -6.44
C ALA A 181 2.95 10.20 -5.71
N GLY A 182 4.10 10.78 -5.42
CA GLY A 182 4.21 12.13 -4.86
C GLY A 182 3.96 13.25 -5.87
N ASP A 183 3.89 12.94 -7.17
CA ASP A 183 3.47 13.86 -8.22
C ASP A 183 1.99 13.68 -8.59
N TYR A 184 1.45 14.62 -9.37
CA TYR A 184 0.04 14.62 -9.75
C TYR A 184 -0.27 13.92 -11.07
N ASN A 185 0.70 13.26 -11.70
CA ASN A 185 0.47 12.58 -12.98
C ASN A 185 -0.18 11.21 -12.80
N LYS A 186 -0.77 10.70 -13.89
CA LYS A 186 -1.53 9.44 -13.91
C LYS A 186 -1.02 8.56 -15.05
N TYR A 187 -0.70 7.29 -14.76
CA TYR A 187 0.02 6.42 -15.69
C TYR A 187 -0.72 5.10 -15.90
N ILE A 188 -0.95 4.73 -17.16
CA ILE A 188 -1.74 3.52 -17.48
C ILE A 188 -1.01 2.24 -17.08
N VAL A 189 0.32 2.18 -17.29
CA VAL A 189 1.11 0.98 -16.97
C VAL A 189 1.07 0.67 -15.46
N ASN A 190 1.37 1.66 -14.62
CA ASN A 190 1.35 1.47 -13.17
C ASN A 190 -0.08 1.25 -12.63
N SER A 191 -1.07 1.95 -13.23
CA SER A 191 -2.48 1.68 -12.96
C SER A 191 -2.90 0.25 -13.33
N GLY A 192 -2.32 -0.31 -14.39
CA GLY A 192 -2.55 -1.69 -14.83
C GLY A 192 -2.29 -2.69 -13.71
N ILE A 193 -1.05 -2.75 -13.23
CA ILE A 193 -0.70 -3.68 -12.15
C ILE A 193 -1.42 -3.37 -10.83
N THR A 194 -1.66 -2.09 -10.54
CA THR A 194 -2.35 -1.66 -9.31
C THR A 194 -3.79 -2.14 -9.28
N VAL A 195 -4.57 -1.87 -10.34
CA VAL A 195 -5.98 -2.29 -10.41
C VAL A 195 -6.06 -3.82 -10.51
N ALA A 196 -5.18 -4.47 -11.28
CA ALA A 196 -5.14 -5.93 -11.36
C ALA A 196 -4.92 -6.59 -9.99
N THR A 197 -4.05 -6.01 -9.17
CA THR A 197 -3.77 -6.52 -7.81
C THR A 197 -5.01 -6.41 -6.91
N LEU A 198 -5.70 -5.26 -6.93
CA LEU A 198 -6.93 -5.07 -6.17
C LEU A 198 -8.03 -6.04 -6.61
N LEU A 199 -8.28 -6.13 -7.93
CA LEU A 199 -9.30 -7.04 -8.46
C LEU A 199 -8.95 -8.51 -8.18
N SER A 200 -7.68 -8.89 -8.25
CA SER A 200 -7.26 -10.26 -7.91
C SER A 200 -7.46 -10.55 -6.42
N LEU A 201 -7.20 -9.58 -5.52
CA LEU A 201 -7.50 -9.72 -4.09
C LEU A 201 -9.00 -10.00 -3.84
N TYR A 202 -9.90 -9.36 -4.60
CA TYR A 202 -11.32 -9.66 -4.55
C TYR A 202 -11.65 -11.07 -5.05
N GLU A 203 -11.04 -11.50 -6.15
CA GLU A 203 -11.30 -12.83 -6.73
C GLU A 203 -10.76 -13.97 -5.85
N ASP A 204 -9.57 -13.81 -5.30
CA ASP A 204 -8.90 -14.83 -4.48
C ASP A 204 -9.49 -14.90 -3.07
N PHE A 205 -9.91 -13.75 -2.50
CA PHE A 205 -10.36 -13.64 -1.12
C PHE A 205 -11.66 -12.80 -0.97
N PRO A 206 -12.76 -13.17 -1.64
CA PRO A 206 -13.97 -12.35 -1.71
C PRO A 206 -14.62 -12.10 -0.34
N GLU A 207 -14.60 -13.08 0.57
CA GLU A 207 -15.15 -12.90 1.92
C GLU A 207 -14.29 -11.95 2.75
N TYR A 208 -12.97 -12.02 2.61
CA TYR A 208 -12.04 -11.13 3.30
C TYR A 208 -12.23 -9.69 2.82
N VAL A 209 -12.38 -9.47 1.51
CA VAL A 209 -12.52 -8.13 0.92
C VAL A 209 -13.86 -7.46 1.25
N ARG A 210 -14.91 -8.22 1.56
CA ARG A 210 -16.21 -7.67 2.00
C ARG A 210 -16.20 -7.11 3.42
N ALA A 211 -15.24 -7.52 4.25
CA ALA A 211 -15.18 -7.13 5.66
C ALA A 211 -14.59 -5.72 5.93
N PRO A 212 -13.52 -5.26 5.25
CA PRO A 212 -12.98 -3.93 5.47
C PRO A 212 -13.87 -2.86 4.83
N HIS A 213 -14.23 -1.90 5.66
CA HIS A 213 -14.79 -0.60 5.26
C HIS A 213 -13.76 0.47 5.60
N VAL A 214 -13.54 1.39 4.67
CA VAL A 214 -12.52 2.45 4.79
C VAL A 214 -13.14 3.85 4.73
N ASP A 215 -14.46 3.96 4.89
CA ASP A 215 -15.18 5.22 5.04
C ASP A 215 -14.91 6.19 3.87
N ILE A 216 -15.24 5.75 2.67
CA ILE A 216 -15.16 6.52 1.42
C ILE A 216 -16.58 6.93 0.98
N PRO A 217 -16.73 7.86 0.02
CA PRO A 217 -18.04 8.30 -0.46
C PRO A 217 -19.01 7.17 -0.82
N GLU A 218 -18.48 6.07 -1.34
CA GLU A 218 -19.25 4.91 -1.79
C GLU A 218 -19.46 3.84 -0.70
N SER A 219 -18.90 4.01 0.50
CA SER A 219 -19.04 3.02 1.58
C SER A 219 -20.50 2.80 1.98
N GLY A 220 -20.86 1.54 2.23
CA GLY A 220 -22.15 1.14 2.81
C GLY A 220 -23.15 0.56 1.81
N ASP A 221 -22.80 0.43 0.53
CA ASP A 221 -23.59 -0.31 -0.45
C ASP A 221 -23.16 -1.79 -0.57
N ALA A 222 -23.72 -2.52 -1.54
CA ALA A 222 -23.43 -3.93 -1.76
C ALA A 222 -22.08 -4.21 -2.45
N VAL A 223 -21.36 -3.17 -2.86
CA VAL A 223 -20.07 -3.27 -3.55
C VAL A 223 -18.97 -3.01 -2.51
N PRO A 224 -18.00 -3.92 -2.34
CA PRO A 224 -16.92 -3.70 -1.37
C PRO A 224 -16.13 -2.43 -1.68
N ASP A 225 -15.73 -1.68 -0.66
CA ASP A 225 -14.95 -0.44 -0.81
C ASP A 225 -13.69 -0.64 -1.67
N LEU A 226 -13.07 -1.81 -1.60
CA LEU A 226 -11.94 -2.18 -2.46
C LEU A 226 -12.31 -2.15 -3.95
N VAL A 227 -13.49 -2.66 -4.30
CA VAL A 227 -13.99 -2.68 -5.68
C VAL A 227 -14.36 -1.26 -6.11
N HIS A 228 -14.94 -0.44 -5.22
CA HIS A 228 -15.18 0.98 -5.48
C HIS A 228 -13.89 1.76 -5.78
N GLU A 229 -12.83 1.53 -5.00
CA GLU A 229 -11.52 2.13 -5.30
C GLU A 229 -11.00 1.65 -6.67
N ALA A 230 -10.99 0.34 -6.93
CA ALA A 230 -10.59 -0.18 -8.24
C ALA A 230 -11.40 0.44 -9.40
N LEU A 231 -12.69 0.65 -9.20
CA LEU A 231 -13.61 1.29 -10.15
C LEU A 231 -13.29 2.76 -10.39
N TRP A 232 -12.90 3.50 -9.35
CA TRP A 232 -12.49 4.90 -9.48
C TRP A 232 -11.39 5.04 -10.54
N ASN A 233 -10.39 4.16 -10.48
CA ASN A 233 -9.28 4.17 -11.44
C ASN A 233 -9.64 3.54 -12.78
N LEU A 234 -10.39 2.44 -12.79
CA LEU A 234 -10.85 1.80 -14.03
C LEU A 234 -11.67 2.78 -14.90
N ARG A 235 -12.54 3.60 -14.29
CA ARG A 235 -13.30 4.63 -14.99
C ARG A 235 -12.40 5.70 -15.62
N TRP A 236 -11.34 6.13 -14.93
CA TRP A 236 -10.34 7.01 -15.53
C TRP A 236 -9.60 6.33 -16.67
N MET A 237 -9.13 5.09 -16.48
CA MET A 237 -8.43 4.35 -17.53
C MET A 237 -9.26 4.29 -18.81
N LEU A 238 -10.58 4.05 -18.74
CA LEU A 238 -11.48 4.05 -19.92
C LEU A 238 -11.39 5.33 -20.76
N THR A 239 -11.15 6.50 -20.13
CA THR A 239 -11.00 7.79 -20.83
C THR A 239 -9.66 7.93 -21.57
N MET A 240 -8.68 7.08 -21.25
CA MET A 240 -7.34 7.08 -21.85
C MET A 240 -7.25 6.28 -23.15
N GLN A 241 -8.31 5.56 -23.53
CA GLN A 241 -8.41 4.92 -24.84
C GLN A 241 -8.82 5.94 -25.90
N ASP A 242 -8.09 6.01 -27.01
CA ASP A 242 -8.51 6.79 -28.16
C ASP A 242 -9.69 6.10 -28.85
N PRO A 243 -10.86 6.76 -28.93
CA PRO A 243 -12.08 6.17 -29.45
C PRO A 243 -12.04 5.95 -30.98
N SER A 244 -11.05 6.48 -31.70
CA SER A 244 -10.92 6.29 -33.14
C SER A 244 -10.27 4.95 -33.51
N ASP A 245 -9.29 4.48 -32.74
CA ASP A 245 -8.46 3.32 -33.12
C ASP A 245 -8.32 2.24 -32.03
N GLY A 246 -8.70 2.55 -30.78
CA GLY A 246 -8.59 1.64 -29.63
C GLY A 246 -7.23 1.65 -28.94
N GLY A 247 -6.26 2.43 -29.42
CA GLY A 247 -4.96 2.56 -28.76
C GLY A 247 -5.05 3.39 -27.48
N VAL A 248 -4.15 3.16 -26.54
CA VAL A 248 -4.24 3.72 -25.19
C VAL A 248 -3.06 4.65 -24.93
N TYR A 249 -3.34 5.90 -24.54
CA TYR A 249 -2.32 6.87 -24.18
C TYR A 249 -1.51 6.39 -22.98
N HIS A 250 -0.19 6.57 -22.99
CA HIS A 250 0.66 5.98 -21.96
C HIS A 250 0.47 6.61 -20.58
N LYS A 251 0.32 7.95 -20.55
CA LYS A 251 0.08 8.71 -19.32
C LYS A 251 -0.66 10.02 -19.60
N LEU A 252 -1.25 10.57 -18.54
CA LEU A 252 -1.78 11.92 -18.46
C LEU A 252 -0.87 12.71 -17.52
N THR A 253 -0.16 13.69 -18.07
CA THR A 253 0.99 14.33 -17.44
C THR A 253 1.01 15.84 -17.60
N GLU A 254 1.67 16.52 -16.69
CA GLU A 254 2.14 17.89 -16.89
C GLU A 254 3.47 17.90 -17.68
N PRO A 255 3.84 19.02 -18.34
CA PRO A 255 5.12 19.17 -19.03
C PRO A 255 6.34 19.09 -18.10
N ARG A 256 6.15 19.45 -16.82
CA ARG A 256 7.16 19.42 -15.76
C ARG A 256 6.45 19.04 -14.47
N PHE A 257 7.17 18.38 -13.56
CA PHE A 257 6.63 18.13 -12.23
C PHE A 257 6.36 19.45 -11.51
N GLU A 258 5.18 19.55 -10.91
CA GLU A 258 4.84 20.63 -10.01
C GLU A 258 5.74 20.63 -8.76
N GLY A 259 5.80 21.79 -8.10
CA GLY A 259 6.47 21.92 -6.81
C GLY A 259 5.70 21.23 -5.66
N PHE A 260 6.18 21.43 -4.44
CA PHE A 260 5.48 20.99 -3.22
C PHE A 260 4.29 21.92 -2.88
N VAL A 261 3.27 21.91 -3.75
CA VAL A 261 2.01 22.65 -3.60
C VAL A 261 0.85 21.68 -3.45
N GLY A 262 -0.34 22.12 -3.07
CA GLY A 262 -1.52 21.26 -3.07
C GLY A 262 -2.08 21.01 -4.49
N PRO A 263 -2.91 19.96 -4.71
CA PRO A 263 -3.43 19.65 -6.04
C PRO A 263 -4.30 20.74 -6.68
N ALA A 264 -4.92 21.61 -5.87
CA ALA A 264 -5.74 22.73 -6.37
C ALA A 264 -4.90 23.95 -6.83
N GLU A 265 -3.64 23.99 -6.42
CA GLU A 265 -2.66 25.04 -6.76
C GLU A 265 -1.83 24.65 -7.98
N ALA A 266 -1.62 23.34 -8.19
CA ALA A 266 -1.11 22.78 -9.44
C ALA A 266 -2.08 23.06 -10.59
N ARG A 267 -1.68 23.95 -11.49
CA ARG A 267 -2.53 24.49 -12.58
C ARG A 267 -1.85 24.41 -13.94
N SER A 268 -0.72 23.72 -14.03
CA SER A 268 -0.06 23.48 -15.30
C SER A 268 -1.01 22.80 -16.29
N PRO A 269 -0.95 23.16 -17.58
CA PRO A 269 -1.72 22.46 -18.60
C PRO A 269 -1.31 20.98 -18.61
N ARG A 270 -2.29 20.10 -18.79
CA ARG A 270 -2.07 18.65 -18.75
C ARG A 270 -2.28 18.03 -20.10
N TYR A 271 -1.54 16.96 -20.35
CA TYR A 271 -1.44 16.33 -21.65
C TYR A 271 -1.63 14.82 -21.55
N VAL A 272 -2.37 14.25 -22.49
CA VAL A 272 -2.15 12.85 -22.84
C VAL A 272 -0.98 12.78 -23.82
N VAL A 273 -0.08 11.82 -23.60
CA VAL A 273 1.10 11.59 -24.43
C VAL A 273 1.00 10.26 -25.17
N GLN A 274 1.98 10.00 -26.05
CA GLN A 274 2.01 8.88 -26.98
C GLN A 274 1.34 7.60 -26.48
N LYS A 275 0.64 6.93 -27.40
CA LYS A 275 0.14 5.59 -27.15
C LYS A 275 1.31 4.61 -27.10
N SER A 276 1.15 3.51 -26.38
CA SER A 276 2.18 2.46 -26.35
C SER A 276 1.56 1.08 -26.29
N THR A 277 2.28 0.09 -26.82
CA THR A 277 1.85 -1.32 -26.80
C THR A 277 1.69 -1.81 -25.36
N ALA A 278 2.62 -1.48 -24.46
CA ALA A 278 2.53 -1.83 -23.04
C ALA A 278 1.25 -1.28 -22.39
N ALA A 279 0.99 0.03 -22.52
CA ALA A 279 -0.22 0.64 -21.97
C ALA A 279 -1.50 0.02 -22.54
N ALA A 280 -1.54 -0.31 -23.83
CA ALA A 280 -2.69 -0.97 -24.45
C ALA A 280 -2.90 -2.40 -23.93
N LEU A 281 -1.83 -3.16 -23.69
CA LEU A 281 -1.91 -4.53 -23.16
C LEU A 281 -2.30 -4.54 -21.68
N ASP A 282 -1.72 -3.67 -20.86
CA ASP A 282 -2.07 -3.53 -19.43
C ASP A 282 -3.54 -3.11 -19.27
N PHE A 283 -3.97 -2.13 -20.07
CA PHE A 283 -5.35 -1.70 -20.15
C PHE A 283 -6.26 -2.87 -20.59
N ALA A 284 -5.90 -3.61 -21.62
CA ALA A 284 -6.71 -4.73 -22.10
C ALA A 284 -6.90 -5.80 -21.03
N ALA A 285 -5.81 -6.16 -20.32
CA ALA A 285 -5.85 -7.15 -19.24
C ALA A 285 -6.77 -6.71 -18.10
N VAL A 286 -6.60 -5.48 -17.61
CA VAL A 286 -7.39 -4.96 -16.49
C VAL A 286 -8.86 -4.74 -16.87
N MET A 287 -9.14 -4.23 -18.07
CA MET A 287 -10.52 -4.05 -18.52
C MET A 287 -11.25 -5.38 -18.67
N ALA A 288 -10.56 -6.43 -19.13
CA ALA A 288 -11.14 -7.78 -19.19
C ALA A 288 -11.38 -8.38 -17.79
N GLN A 289 -10.43 -8.20 -16.86
CA GLN A 289 -10.62 -8.62 -15.46
C GLN A 289 -11.75 -7.84 -14.79
N GLY A 290 -11.81 -6.52 -14.97
CA GLY A 290 -12.90 -5.69 -14.48
C GLY A 290 -14.24 -6.13 -15.04
N ALA A 291 -14.34 -6.43 -16.34
CA ALA A 291 -15.59 -6.90 -16.94
C ALA A 291 -16.15 -8.18 -16.27
N ARG A 292 -15.30 -9.12 -15.84
CA ARG A 292 -15.78 -10.32 -15.12
C ARG A 292 -16.09 -10.04 -13.66
N VAL A 293 -15.24 -9.28 -12.96
CA VAL A 293 -15.41 -8.97 -11.52
C VAL A 293 -16.65 -8.11 -11.29
N LEU A 294 -16.95 -7.19 -12.21
CA LEU A 294 -18.04 -6.23 -12.05
C LEU A 294 -19.42 -6.78 -12.43
N ARG A 295 -19.46 -7.86 -13.23
CA ARG A 295 -20.70 -8.45 -13.77
C ARG A 295 -21.74 -8.82 -12.70
N PRO A 296 -21.39 -9.29 -11.49
CA PRO A 296 -22.36 -9.63 -10.46
C PRO A 296 -23.00 -8.42 -9.74
N PHE A 297 -22.51 -7.19 -9.93
CA PHE A 297 -23.01 -6.02 -9.22
C PHE A 297 -24.10 -5.29 -10.02
N GLU A 298 -25.32 -5.25 -9.47
CA GLU A 298 -26.50 -4.68 -10.15
C GLU A 298 -26.45 -3.15 -10.32
N GLY A 299 -25.63 -2.43 -9.54
CA GLY A 299 -25.49 -0.98 -9.57
C GLY A 299 -24.61 -0.40 -10.70
N MET A 300 -24.21 -1.21 -11.69
CA MET A 300 -23.24 -0.81 -12.73
C MET A 300 -23.70 -1.16 -14.15
N PRO A 301 -24.91 -0.74 -14.57
CA PRO A 301 -25.45 -1.13 -15.86
C PRO A 301 -24.54 -0.71 -17.01
N GLY A 302 -24.18 -1.67 -17.87
CA GLY A 302 -23.37 -1.46 -19.07
C GLY A 302 -21.86 -1.23 -18.85
N LEU A 303 -21.40 -1.04 -17.61
CA LEU A 303 -19.97 -0.86 -17.33
C LEU A 303 -19.15 -2.13 -17.62
N PRO A 304 -19.56 -3.34 -17.19
CA PRO A 304 -18.84 -4.58 -17.55
C PRO A 304 -18.69 -4.77 -19.06
N ASP A 305 -19.75 -4.49 -19.83
CA ASP A 305 -19.74 -4.65 -21.29
C ASP A 305 -18.88 -3.58 -21.98
N SER A 306 -18.89 -2.35 -21.45
CA SER A 306 -18.02 -1.27 -21.90
C SER A 306 -16.55 -1.61 -21.66
N ALA A 307 -16.21 -2.15 -20.49
CA ALA A 307 -14.86 -2.60 -20.16
C ALA A 307 -14.42 -3.74 -21.10
N LEU A 308 -15.27 -4.76 -21.31
CA LEU A 308 -14.94 -5.86 -22.24
C LEU A 308 -14.72 -5.36 -23.68
N THR A 309 -15.58 -4.45 -24.14
CA THR A 309 -15.44 -3.83 -25.48
C THR A 309 -14.13 -3.06 -25.59
N ALA A 310 -13.81 -2.24 -24.59
CA ALA A 310 -12.57 -1.47 -24.55
C ALA A 310 -11.34 -2.39 -24.53
N ALA A 311 -11.39 -3.50 -23.77
CA ALA A 311 -10.33 -4.50 -23.71
C ALA A 311 -10.03 -5.11 -25.09
N ILE A 312 -11.07 -5.55 -25.80
CA ILE A 312 -10.96 -6.14 -27.14
C ILE A 312 -10.36 -5.13 -28.13
N ARG A 313 -10.78 -3.87 -28.05
CA ARG A 313 -10.25 -2.79 -28.92
C ARG A 313 -8.77 -2.53 -28.66
N ALA A 314 -8.35 -2.44 -27.39
CA ALA A 314 -6.97 -2.21 -27.02
C ALA A 314 -6.08 -3.40 -27.41
N TRP A 315 -6.53 -4.62 -27.17
CA TRP A 315 -5.85 -5.84 -27.62
C TRP A 315 -5.64 -5.85 -29.14
N ASN A 316 -6.68 -5.55 -29.91
CA ASN A 316 -6.60 -5.50 -31.37
C ASN A 316 -5.68 -4.37 -31.86
N TRP A 317 -5.66 -3.22 -31.18
CA TRP A 317 -4.72 -2.16 -31.48
C TRP A 317 -3.27 -2.61 -31.22
N ALA A 318 -3.00 -3.22 -30.06
CA ALA A 318 -1.66 -3.70 -29.70
C ALA A 318 -1.16 -4.77 -30.67
N ARG A 319 -2.02 -5.67 -31.13
CA ARG A 319 -1.66 -6.68 -32.16
C ARG A 319 -1.25 -6.09 -33.50
N ARG A 320 -1.82 -4.95 -33.89
CA ARG A 320 -1.44 -4.23 -35.11
C ARG A 320 -0.21 -3.34 -34.93
N HIS A 321 0.14 -3.02 -33.68
CA HIS A 321 1.21 -2.13 -33.30
C HIS A 321 2.11 -2.80 -32.23
N PRO A 322 2.79 -3.91 -32.55
CA PRO A 322 3.51 -4.70 -31.55
C PRO A 322 4.73 -3.98 -30.95
N ASP A 323 5.33 -3.05 -31.69
CA ASP A 323 6.63 -2.44 -31.35
C ASP A 323 6.54 -0.91 -31.08
N VAL A 324 5.41 -0.44 -30.54
CA VAL A 324 5.24 0.98 -30.15
C VAL A 324 5.65 1.13 -28.69
N PHE A 325 6.96 1.27 -28.47
CA PHE A 325 7.54 1.49 -27.16
C PHE A 325 7.38 2.94 -26.72
N TYR A 326 7.22 3.13 -25.41
CA TYR A 326 7.25 4.46 -24.82
C TYR A 326 8.67 5.04 -24.88
N ASP A 327 8.77 6.25 -25.42
CA ASP A 327 9.98 7.06 -25.54
C ASP A 327 9.78 8.42 -24.86
N GLN A 328 10.40 8.62 -23.69
CA GLN A 328 10.31 9.86 -22.91
C GLN A 328 11.04 11.04 -23.58
N VAL A 329 12.01 10.79 -24.47
CA VAL A 329 12.83 11.83 -25.11
C VAL A 329 12.06 12.54 -26.22
N ARG A 330 10.99 11.93 -26.73
CA ARG A 330 10.10 12.50 -27.76
C ARG A 330 8.93 13.32 -27.19
N LEU A 331 8.88 13.49 -25.87
CA LEU A 331 7.83 14.23 -25.18
C LEU A 331 8.25 15.67 -24.87
#